data_AF-A0A3D2W778-F1
#
_entry.id   AF-A0A3D2W778-F1
#
_cell.length_a   1.000
_cell.length_b   1.000
_cell.length_c   1.000
_cell.angle_alpha   90.00
_cell.angle_beta   90.00
_cell.angle_gamma   90.00
#
_symmetry.space_group_name_H-M   'P 1'
#
loop_
_entity.id
_entity.type
_entity.pdbx_description
1 polymer ?
#
loop_
_entity_poly.entity_id
_entity_poly.type
_entity_poly.pdbx_seq_one_letter_code
_entity_poly.pdbx_strand_id
1 'polypeptide(L)'
;SNIIMAANQAADVTEDKDIIVLPTTSIPQGLSACIGFNPEADAETNRESMMDAVSAVTTGSITYAIKDTTVDGIEIHDGDYMGIMNKDIVVTGKEMLETAKGLIDKLCDEDSEIITLIKGEDATEEDVNALEAYINDNYDVDVDIEDGGQPVYCFIIGVE
;
A
#
# COMPACT_ATOMS: atom_id res chain seq x y z
N SER A 1 2.86 5.80 -15.48
CA SER A 1 2.92 4.36 -15.77
C SER A 1 1.74 4.01 -16.67
N ASN A 2 1.93 3.22 -17.74
CA ASN A 2 0.87 2.87 -18.71
C ASN A 2 0.34 1.44 -18.52
N ILE A 3 0.53 0.85 -17.34
CA ILE A 3 0.22 -0.57 -17.07
C ILE A 3 -1.27 -0.87 -17.26
N ILE A 4 -2.15 -0.06 -16.66
CA ILE A 4 -3.61 -0.24 -16.78
C ILE A 4 -4.06 -0.11 -18.24
N MET A 5 -3.49 0.84 -19.00
CA MET A 5 -3.80 1.00 -20.42
C MET A 5 -3.40 -0.24 -21.22
N ALA A 6 -2.20 -0.78 -20.98
CA ALA A 6 -1.73 -1.99 -21.65
C ALA A 6 -2.59 -3.22 -21.27
N ALA A 7 -3.00 -3.34 -20.01
CA ALA A 7 -3.88 -4.42 -19.56
C ALA A 7 -5.27 -4.36 -20.24
N ASN A 8 -5.87 -3.17 -20.34
CA ASN A 8 -7.13 -2.99 -21.06
C ASN A 8 -6.98 -3.30 -22.56
N GLN A 9 -5.89 -2.86 -23.19
CA GLN A 9 -5.62 -3.21 -24.59
C GLN A 9 -5.48 -4.73 -24.79
N ALA A 10 -4.85 -5.43 -23.85
CA ALA A 10 -4.75 -6.89 -23.88
C ALA A 10 -6.11 -7.57 -23.71
N ALA A 11 -6.99 -7.00 -22.87
CA ALA A 11 -8.38 -7.46 -22.73
C ALA A 11 -9.15 -7.28 -24.05
N ASP A 12 -9.08 -6.09 -24.66
CA ASP A 12 -9.83 -5.73 -25.88
C ASP A 12 -9.46 -6.61 -27.09
N VAL A 13 -8.20 -7.06 -27.20
CA VAL A 13 -7.74 -7.89 -28.33
C VAL A 13 -7.94 -9.39 -28.09
N THR A 14 -8.44 -9.81 -26.93
CA THR A 14 -8.69 -11.22 -26.62
C THR A 14 -10.11 -11.60 -27.02
N GLU A 15 -10.26 -12.48 -28.01
CA GLU A 15 -11.58 -12.84 -28.56
C GLU A 15 -12.28 -13.99 -27.82
N ASP A 16 -11.52 -14.89 -27.17
CA ASP A 16 -12.05 -16.16 -26.62
C ASP A 16 -12.36 -16.13 -25.11
N LYS A 17 -12.24 -14.97 -24.46
CA LYS A 17 -12.43 -14.81 -23.01
C LYS A 17 -13.01 -13.44 -22.66
N ASP A 18 -13.91 -13.42 -21.69
CA ASP A 18 -14.33 -12.18 -21.04
C ASP A 18 -13.28 -11.78 -20.01
N ILE A 19 -12.64 -10.63 -20.21
CA ILE A 19 -11.58 -10.11 -19.35
C ILE A 19 -12.01 -8.78 -18.77
N ILE A 20 -12.04 -8.70 -17.44
CA ILE A 20 -12.32 -7.46 -16.69
C ILE A 20 -11.02 -7.05 -15.99
N VAL A 21 -10.57 -5.82 -16.26
CA VAL A 21 -9.39 -5.25 -15.62
C VAL A 21 -9.83 -4.44 -14.40
N LEU A 22 -9.37 -4.83 -13.22
CA LEU A 22 -9.49 -4.02 -12.01
C LEU A 22 -8.30 -3.05 -11.92
N PRO A 23 -8.51 -1.73 -11.99
CA PRO A 23 -7.44 -0.74 -12.10
C PRO A 23 -6.78 -0.41 -10.74
N THR A 24 -6.31 -1.41 -10.01
CA THR A 24 -5.57 -1.21 -8.75
C THR A 24 -4.23 -0.53 -8.99
N THR A 25 -3.76 0.24 -8.01
CA THR A 25 -2.54 1.05 -8.14
C THR A 25 -1.48 0.76 -7.08
N SER A 26 -1.79 -0.10 -6.12
CA SER A 26 -0.91 -0.54 -5.05
C SER A 26 -1.10 -2.03 -4.75
N ILE A 27 -0.14 -2.63 -4.04
CA ILE A 27 -0.22 -4.05 -3.65
C ILE A 27 -1.37 -4.30 -2.68
N PRO A 28 -1.59 -3.51 -1.61
CA PRO A 28 -2.73 -3.72 -0.71
C PRO A 28 -4.07 -3.68 -1.46
N GLN A 29 -4.30 -2.69 -2.33
CA GLN A 29 -5.51 -2.67 -3.17
C GLN A 29 -5.70 -3.95 -4.00
N GLY A 30 -4.61 -4.49 -4.56
CA GLY A 30 -4.65 -5.75 -5.29
C GLY A 30 -5.01 -6.95 -4.41
N LEU A 31 -4.46 -7.02 -3.20
CA LEU A 31 -4.77 -8.07 -2.23
C LEU A 31 -6.23 -8.01 -1.79
N SER A 32 -6.72 -6.83 -1.41
CA SER A 32 -8.11 -6.61 -0.99
C SER A 32 -9.11 -6.97 -2.08
N ALA A 33 -8.80 -6.60 -3.33
CA ALA A 33 -9.58 -7.04 -4.49
C ALA A 33 -9.63 -8.58 -4.58
N CYS A 34 -8.49 -9.26 -4.46
CA CYS A 34 -8.43 -10.71 -4.54
C CYS A 34 -9.20 -11.40 -3.41
N ILE A 35 -9.13 -10.86 -2.19
CA ILE A 35 -9.84 -11.39 -1.02
C ILE A 35 -11.36 -11.23 -1.18
N GLY A 36 -11.80 -10.11 -1.77
CA GLY A 36 -13.22 -9.83 -2.03
C GLY A 36 -13.84 -10.67 -3.16
N PHE A 37 -13.08 -11.51 -3.86
CA PHE A 37 -13.59 -12.33 -4.95
C PHE A 37 -14.49 -13.46 -4.45
N ASN A 38 -15.69 -13.56 -5.01
CA ASN A 38 -16.65 -14.63 -4.74
C ASN A 38 -16.81 -15.55 -5.97
N PRO A 39 -16.37 -16.82 -5.92
CA PRO A 39 -16.48 -17.76 -7.05
C PRO A 39 -17.92 -18.15 -7.41
N GLU A 40 -18.89 -17.89 -6.53
CA GLU A 40 -20.32 -18.17 -6.79
C GLU A 40 -21.05 -16.97 -7.42
N ALA A 41 -20.45 -15.77 -7.41
CA ALA A 41 -21.02 -14.57 -7.99
C ALA A 41 -20.69 -14.44 -9.49
N ASP A 42 -21.55 -13.74 -10.24
CA ASP A 42 -21.26 -13.41 -11.63
C ASP A 42 -20.12 -12.36 -11.75
N ALA A 43 -19.63 -12.16 -12.97
CA ALA A 43 -18.45 -11.33 -13.22
C ALA A 43 -18.67 -9.86 -12.87
N GLU A 44 -19.87 -9.32 -13.09
CA GLU A 44 -20.16 -7.90 -12.81
C GLU A 44 -20.33 -7.68 -11.31
N THR A 45 -21.02 -8.58 -10.62
CA THR A 45 -21.16 -8.54 -9.15
C THR A 45 -19.78 -8.62 -8.47
N ASN A 46 -18.90 -9.51 -8.96
CA ASN A 46 -17.51 -9.56 -8.52
C ASN A 46 -16.78 -8.26 -8.81
N ARG A 47 -16.91 -7.71 -10.02
CA ARG A 47 -16.27 -6.44 -10.39
C ARG A 47 -16.67 -5.32 -9.43
N GLU A 48 -17.95 -5.17 -9.14
CA GLU A 48 -18.45 -4.16 -8.21
C GLU A 48 -17.91 -4.38 -6.79
N SER A 49 -18.08 -5.59 -6.25
CA SER A 49 -17.67 -5.92 -4.87
C SER A 49 -16.16 -5.78 -4.66
N MET A 50 -15.35 -6.24 -5.63
CA MET A 50 -13.89 -6.11 -5.57
C MET A 50 -13.45 -4.65 -5.73
N MET A 51 -14.16 -3.83 -6.51
CA MET A 51 -13.87 -2.41 -6.65
C MET A 51 -14.24 -1.62 -5.39
N ASP A 52 -15.31 -2.01 -4.70
CA ASP A 52 -15.67 -1.43 -3.41
C ASP A 52 -14.56 -1.69 -2.39
N ALA A 53 -14.07 -2.93 -2.30
CA ALA A 53 -12.91 -3.28 -1.47
C ALA A 53 -11.68 -2.43 -1.83
N VAL A 54 -11.34 -2.30 -3.11
CA VAL A 54 -10.22 -1.45 -3.57
C VAL A 54 -10.36 0.01 -3.13
N SER A 55 -11.60 0.52 -3.12
CA SER A 55 -11.88 1.92 -2.79
C SER A 55 -11.81 2.22 -1.29
N ALA A 56 -11.99 1.20 -0.45
CA ALA A 56 -11.83 1.32 1.00
C ALA A 56 -10.35 1.41 1.41
N VAL A 57 -9.43 0.87 0.60
CA VAL A 57 -8.01 0.84 0.96
C VAL A 57 -7.30 2.16 0.68
N THR A 58 -6.82 2.79 1.75
CA THR A 58 -5.82 3.85 1.70
C THR A 58 -4.43 3.24 1.80
N THR A 59 -3.47 3.71 0.99
CA THR A 59 -2.13 3.09 0.95
C THR A 59 -1.00 4.07 1.13
N GLY A 60 0.06 3.60 1.78
CA GLY A 60 1.33 4.28 1.89
C GLY A 60 2.53 3.35 1.75
N SER A 61 3.71 3.94 1.64
CA SER A 61 4.97 3.19 1.57
C SER A 61 6.11 3.97 2.20
N ILE A 62 7.09 3.22 2.71
CA ILE A 62 8.33 3.73 3.26
C ILE A 62 9.47 3.37 2.33
N THR A 63 10.26 4.36 1.94
CA THR A 63 11.49 4.19 1.16
C THR A 63 12.53 5.19 1.63
N TYR A 64 13.73 5.18 1.04
CA TYR A 64 14.83 6.08 1.40
C TYR A 64 15.35 6.84 0.17
N ALA A 65 15.88 8.03 0.42
CA ALA A 65 16.49 8.86 -0.59
C ALA A 65 17.92 8.37 -0.89
N ILE A 66 18.27 8.33 -2.17
CA ILE A 66 19.61 7.93 -2.66
C ILE A 66 20.49 9.13 -3.06
N LYS A 67 19.96 10.35 -2.87
CA LYS A 67 20.60 11.62 -3.16
C LYS A 67 19.80 12.76 -2.56
N ASP A 68 20.47 13.90 -2.39
CA ASP A 68 19.81 15.15 -2.02
C ASP A 68 18.83 15.60 -3.12
N THR A 69 17.64 16.04 -2.71
CA THR A 69 16.61 16.58 -3.60
C THR A 69 15.68 17.53 -2.85
N THR A 70 14.91 18.32 -3.59
CA THR A 70 13.81 19.11 -3.04
C THR A 70 12.52 18.70 -3.74
N VAL A 71 11.52 18.27 -2.97
CA VAL A 71 10.19 17.91 -3.49
C VAL A 71 9.17 18.78 -2.78
N ASP A 72 8.38 19.54 -3.54
CA ASP A 72 7.33 20.44 -3.01
C ASP A 72 7.82 21.40 -1.90
N GLY A 73 9.09 21.80 -1.97
CA GLY A 73 9.72 22.69 -1.00
C GLY A 73 10.29 21.99 0.24
N ILE A 74 10.16 20.67 0.35
CA ILE A 74 10.77 19.83 1.39
C ILE A 74 12.17 19.44 0.94
N GLU A 75 13.19 19.78 1.74
CA GLU A 75 14.56 19.32 1.55
C GLU A 75 14.71 17.89 2.05
N ILE A 76 15.20 17.01 1.18
CA ILE A 76 15.40 15.59 1.44
C ILE A 76 16.87 15.30 1.15
N HIS A 77 17.58 14.76 2.14
CA HIS A 77 18.99 14.45 2.03
C HIS A 77 19.20 12.97 1.68
N ASP A 78 20.36 12.66 1.12
CA ASP A 78 20.80 11.28 0.94
C ASP A 78 20.70 10.49 2.26
N GLY A 79 20.05 9.32 2.19
CA GLY A 79 19.75 8.46 3.32
C GLY A 79 18.49 8.81 4.13
N ASP A 80 17.79 9.91 3.83
CA ASP A 80 16.53 10.23 4.51
C ASP A 80 15.44 9.23 4.13
N TYR A 81 14.67 8.78 5.12
CA TYR A 81 13.46 8.00 4.91
C TYR A 81 12.30 8.93 4.54
N MET A 82 11.43 8.42 3.67
CA MET A 82 10.27 9.11 3.13
C MET A 82 9.03 8.22 3.28
N GLY A 83 7.99 8.76 3.89
CA GLY A 83 6.64 8.22 3.90
C GLY A 83 5.83 8.80 2.75
N ILE A 84 5.40 7.94 1.84
CA ILE A 84 4.66 8.31 0.63
C ILE A 84 3.22 7.84 0.79
N MET A 85 2.25 8.74 0.64
CA MET A 85 0.81 8.45 0.64
C MET A 85 0.24 8.88 -0.71
N ASN A 86 -0.40 7.98 -1.45
CA ASN A 86 -1.00 8.29 -2.76
C ASN A 86 -0.08 9.04 -3.76
N LYS A 87 1.24 8.80 -3.67
CA LYS A 87 2.37 9.41 -4.42
C LYS A 87 2.97 10.69 -3.83
N ASP A 88 2.33 11.30 -2.83
CA ASP A 88 2.84 12.49 -2.18
C ASP A 88 3.75 12.11 -1.01
N ILE A 89 4.89 12.77 -0.89
CA ILE A 89 5.76 12.62 0.28
C ILE A 89 5.13 13.41 1.41
N VAL A 90 4.62 12.71 2.42
CA VAL A 90 3.87 13.30 3.53
C VAL A 90 4.67 13.33 4.83
N VAL A 91 5.71 12.50 4.95
CA VAL A 91 6.61 12.44 6.10
C VAL A 91 8.04 12.20 5.62
N THR A 92 9.01 12.84 6.27
CA THR A 92 10.44 12.61 6.04
C THR A 92 11.15 12.49 7.38
N GLY A 93 12.15 11.62 7.50
CA GLY A 93 12.89 11.43 8.74
C GLY A 93 14.23 10.75 8.53
N LYS A 94 15.06 10.74 9.59
CA LYS A 94 16.37 10.07 9.58
C LYS A 94 16.26 8.59 9.97
N GLU A 95 15.20 8.22 10.67
CA GLU A 95 14.95 6.88 11.18
C GLU A 95 13.73 6.27 10.48
N MET A 96 13.87 5.04 10.00
CA MET A 96 12.82 4.35 9.26
C MET A 96 11.55 4.19 10.11
N LEU A 97 11.69 3.67 11.34
CA LEU A 97 10.58 3.37 12.23
C LEU A 97 9.77 4.62 12.59
N GLU A 98 10.44 5.73 12.92
CA GLU A 98 9.76 6.98 13.25
C GLU A 98 9.03 7.58 12.03
N THR A 99 9.62 7.42 10.84
CA THR A 99 8.98 7.83 9.58
C THR A 99 7.75 6.97 9.27
N ALA A 100 7.84 5.65 9.54
CA ALA A 100 6.74 4.70 9.35
C ALA A 100 5.57 4.98 10.30
N LYS A 101 5.84 5.23 11.59
CA LYS A 101 4.82 5.66 12.56
C LYS A 101 4.12 6.93 12.12
N GLY A 102 4.88 7.95 11.73
CA GLY A 102 4.30 9.21 11.24
C GLY A 102 3.48 9.04 9.95
N LEU A 103 3.81 8.05 9.10
CA LEU A 103 3.00 7.71 7.94
C LEU A 103 1.70 7.02 8.36
N ILE A 104 1.76 6.04 9.28
CA ILE A 104 0.58 5.35 9.83
C ILE A 104 -0.40 6.37 10.42
N ASP A 105 0.09 7.35 11.19
CA ASP A 105 -0.74 8.43 11.77
C ASP A 105 -1.45 9.30 10.74
N LYS A 106 -1.00 9.29 9.48
CA LYS A 106 -1.64 10.01 8.38
C LYS A 106 -2.56 9.13 7.54
N LEU A 107 -2.34 7.81 7.57
CA LEU A 107 -3.15 6.84 6.84
C LEU A 107 -4.40 6.47 7.64
N CYS A 108 -4.28 6.38 8.97
CA CYS A 108 -5.38 5.96 9.85
C CYS A 108 -6.32 7.12 10.19
N ASP A 109 -7.60 6.80 10.27
CA ASP A 109 -8.67 7.66 10.74
C ASP A 109 -9.58 6.91 11.73
N GLU A 110 -10.75 7.48 12.03
CA GLU A 110 -11.70 6.90 12.99
C GLU A 110 -12.49 5.69 12.46
N ASP A 111 -12.47 5.49 11.14
CA ASP A 111 -13.19 4.41 10.46
C ASP A 111 -12.26 3.24 10.09
N SER A 112 -10.96 3.35 10.38
CA SER A 112 -9.98 2.30 10.10
C SER A 112 -10.24 1.05 10.96
N GLU A 113 -10.27 -0.12 10.34
CA GLU A 113 -10.51 -1.41 10.96
C GLU A 113 -9.30 -2.35 10.84
N ILE A 114 -8.56 -2.28 9.73
CA ILE A 114 -7.43 -3.19 9.45
C ILE A 114 -6.22 -2.41 8.94
N ILE A 115 -5.04 -2.76 9.44
CA ILE A 115 -3.75 -2.31 8.90
C ILE A 115 -2.94 -3.50 8.39
N THR A 116 -2.68 -3.54 7.10
CA THR A 116 -1.77 -4.51 6.48
C THR A 116 -0.37 -3.93 6.35
N LEU A 117 0.61 -4.55 7.02
CA LEU A 117 2.04 -4.25 6.90
C LEU A 117 2.73 -5.27 6.01
N ILE A 118 3.15 -4.84 4.82
CA ILE A 118 3.94 -5.65 3.89
C ILE A 118 5.42 -5.29 4.04
N LYS A 119 6.17 -6.17 4.68
CA LYS A 119 7.60 -6.01 4.98
C LYS A 119 8.47 -6.20 3.73
N GLY A 120 9.42 -5.29 3.52
CA GLY A 120 10.44 -5.36 2.46
C GLY A 120 11.71 -6.10 2.87
N GLU A 121 12.64 -6.28 1.93
CA GLU A 121 13.86 -7.08 2.17
C GLU A 121 14.81 -6.46 3.21
N ASP A 122 14.81 -5.13 3.29
CA ASP A 122 15.70 -4.36 4.18
C ASP A 122 15.11 -4.14 5.58
N ALA A 123 13.81 -4.43 5.78
CA ALA A 123 13.17 -4.32 7.08
C ALA A 123 13.40 -5.61 7.90
N THR A 124 13.62 -5.46 9.20
CA THR A 124 13.85 -6.59 10.11
C THR A 124 12.56 -7.03 10.79
N GLU A 125 12.57 -8.23 11.38
CA GLU A 125 11.48 -8.68 12.27
C GLU A 125 11.33 -7.76 13.49
N GLU A 126 12.43 -7.17 13.98
CA GLU A 126 12.38 -6.23 15.10
C GLU A 126 11.62 -4.95 14.70
N ASP A 127 11.80 -4.49 13.47
CA ASP A 127 11.06 -3.34 12.94
C ASP A 127 9.57 -3.62 12.83
N VAL A 128 9.20 -4.80 12.31
CA VAL A 128 7.80 -5.25 12.23
C VAL A 128 7.15 -5.28 13.60
N ASN A 129 7.78 -5.96 14.57
CA ASN A 129 7.27 -6.05 15.95
C ASN A 129 7.12 -4.67 16.59
N ALA A 130 8.05 -3.74 16.32
CA ALA A 130 7.99 -2.38 16.83
C ALA A 130 6.82 -1.57 16.24
N LEU A 131 6.52 -1.75 14.95
CA LEU A 131 5.37 -1.11 14.30
C LEU A 131 4.05 -1.74 14.74
N GLU A 132 3.98 -3.06 14.82
CA GLU A 132 2.80 -3.78 15.33
C GLU A 132 2.47 -3.33 16.77
N ALA A 133 3.47 -3.27 17.66
CA ALA A 133 3.27 -2.76 19.01
C ALA A 133 2.80 -1.30 19.02
N TYR A 134 3.39 -0.45 18.18
CA TYR A 134 2.94 0.94 18.04
C TYR A 134 1.49 1.03 17.58
N ILE A 135 1.09 0.23 16.59
CA ILE A 135 -0.28 0.24 16.08
C ILE A 135 -1.25 -0.17 17.20
N ASN A 136 -1.02 -1.32 17.83
CA ASN A 136 -1.87 -1.84 18.91
C ASN A 136 -1.98 -0.90 20.12
N ASP A 137 -0.95 -0.09 20.39
CA ASP A 137 -0.98 0.88 21.49
C ASP A 137 -1.77 2.15 21.16
N ASN A 138 -1.99 2.48 19.87
CA ASN A 138 -2.58 3.76 19.44
C ASN A 138 -3.92 3.62 18.71
N TYR A 139 -4.21 2.44 18.14
CA TYR A 139 -5.38 2.19 17.30
C TYR A 139 -6.07 0.88 17.74
N ASP A 140 -7.40 0.84 17.63
CA ASP A 140 -8.22 -0.36 17.89
C ASP A 140 -8.51 -1.07 16.56
N VAL A 141 -7.45 -1.60 15.94
CA VAL A 141 -7.47 -2.19 14.58
C VAL A 141 -6.81 -3.57 14.59
N ASP A 142 -7.21 -4.44 13.66
CA ASP A 142 -6.50 -5.68 13.40
C ASP A 142 -5.24 -5.40 12.57
N VAL A 143 -4.11 -6.01 12.96
CA VAL A 143 -2.84 -5.88 12.23
C VAL A 143 -2.58 -7.16 11.46
N ASP A 144 -2.45 -7.05 10.13
CA ASP A 144 -2.06 -8.12 9.24
C ASP A 144 -0.63 -7.90 8.75
N ILE A 145 0.21 -8.93 8.79
CA ILE A 145 1.65 -8.82 8.54
C ILE A 145 2.05 -9.81 7.46
N GLU A 146 2.58 -9.28 6.37
CA GLU A 146 2.98 -10.04 5.18
C GLU A 146 4.47 -9.83 4.86
N ASP A 147 5.19 -10.92 4.55
CA ASP A 147 6.56 -10.83 4.06
C ASP A 147 6.57 -10.67 2.53
N GLY A 148 6.69 -9.43 2.06
CA GLY A 148 6.66 -9.10 0.64
C GLY A 148 8.02 -9.16 -0.04
N GLY A 149 9.11 -8.99 0.72
CA GLY A 149 10.49 -9.07 0.21
C GLY A 149 10.82 -8.07 -0.89
N GLN A 150 10.05 -6.99 -1.05
CA GLN A 150 10.33 -6.01 -2.09
C GLN A 150 11.63 -5.22 -1.80
N PRO A 151 12.44 -4.89 -2.82
CA PRO A 151 13.78 -4.31 -2.63
C PRO A 151 13.82 -2.79 -2.45
N VAL A 152 12.75 -2.09 -2.82
CA VAL A 152 12.73 -0.61 -2.85
C VAL A 152 11.99 -0.01 -1.66
N TYR A 153 10.95 -0.70 -1.18
CA TYR A 153 10.09 -0.20 -0.13
C TYR A 153 10.30 -1.02 1.13
N CYS A 154 10.82 -0.40 2.18
CA CYS A 154 11.02 -1.03 3.47
C CYS A 154 9.68 -1.56 4.03
N PHE A 155 8.61 -0.78 3.85
CA PHE A 155 7.25 -1.19 4.14
C PHE A 155 6.29 -0.67 3.06
N ILE A 156 5.30 -1.48 2.72
CA ILE A 156 4.08 -1.04 2.04
C ILE A 156 2.94 -1.25 3.04
N ILE A 157 2.10 -0.23 3.20
CA ILE A 157 1.06 -0.19 4.22
C ILE A 157 -0.29 -0.02 3.53
N GLY A 158 -1.24 -0.89 3.84
CA GLY A 158 -2.66 -0.72 3.54
C GLY A 158 -3.42 -0.41 4.82
N VAL A 159 -4.37 0.51 4.76
CA VAL A 159 -5.33 0.79 5.82
C VAL A 159 -6.71 0.72 5.20
N GLU A 160 -7.60 -0.05 5.81
CA GLU A 160 -8.99 -0.26 5.41
C GLU A 160 -9.93 0.13 6.54
#